data_AF-A0A9D7PYA6-F1
#
_entry.id   AF-A0A9D7PYA6-F1
#
_cell.length_a   1.000
_cell.length_b   1.000
_cell.length_c   1.000
_cell.angle_alpha   90.00
_cell.angle_beta   90.00
_cell.angle_gamma   90.00
#
_symmetry.space_group_name_H-M   'P 1'
#
loop_
_entity.id
_entity.type
_entity.pdbx_description
1 polymer ?
#
loop_
_entity_poly.entity_id
_entity_poly.type
_entity_poly.pdbx_seq_one_letter_code
_entity_poly.pdbx_strand_id
1 'polypeptide(L)'
;MRKLLSLSLFSLILLIGCEQNIPLVPYDSGLPPAVPENIRITTASDGVVIVRWWENIDPEYSYYNLYRGVNDSVNLTFYKKLFSTFL
;
A
#
# COMPACT_ATOMS: atom_id res chain seq x y z
N MET A 1 33.64 -15.02 -46.09
CA MET A 1 32.21 -15.16 -45.76
C MET A 1 31.93 -15.82 -44.39
N ARG A 2 32.71 -16.81 -43.91
CA ARG A 2 32.54 -17.41 -42.57
C ARG A 2 32.69 -16.45 -41.37
N LYS A 3 33.55 -15.43 -41.45
CA LYS A 3 33.76 -14.43 -40.39
C LYS A 3 32.61 -13.42 -40.26
N LEU A 4 31.91 -13.14 -41.37
CA LEU A 4 30.75 -12.23 -41.41
C LEU A 4 29.48 -12.90 -40.85
N LEU A 5 29.33 -14.21 -41.02
CA LEU A 5 28.23 -15.00 -40.44
C LEU A 5 28.33 -15.07 -38.90
N SER A 6 29.55 -15.09 -38.35
CA SER A 6 29.82 -15.16 -36.91
C SER A 6 29.53 -13.85 -36.17
N LEU A 7 29.86 -12.69 -36.77
CA LEU A 7 29.50 -11.38 -36.20
C LEU A 7 27.98 -11.16 -36.17
N SER A 8 27.28 -11.64 -37.21
CA SER A 8 25.82 -11.54 -37.30
C SER A 8 25.10 -12.33 -36.20
N LEU A 9 25.60 -13.52 -35.85
CA LEU A 9 25.03 -14.32 -34.76
C LEU A 9 25.27 -13.67 -33.39
N PHE A 10 26.45 -13.10 -33.18
CA PHE A 10 26.80 -12.44 -31.91
C PHE A 10 25.98 -11.16 -31.69
N SER A 11 25.70 -10.42 -32.76
CA SER A 11 24.81 -9.24 -32.73
C SER A 11 23.36 -9.60 -32.42
N LEU A 12 22.90 -10.80 -32.78
CA LEU A 12 21.52 -11.24 -32.52
C LEU A 12 21.33 -11.65 -31.04
N ILE A 13 22.35 -12.25 -30.42
CA ILE A 13 22.34 -12.63 -29.00
C ILE A 13 22.28 -11.40 -28.08
N LEU A 14 22.95 -10.31 -28.47
CA LEU A 14 22.94 -9.04 -27.71
C LEU A 14 21.59 -8.29 -27.81
N LEU A 15 20.76 -8.59 -28.81
CA LEU A 15 19.42 -8.00 -28.97
C LEU A 15 18.32 -8.78 -28.23
N ILE A 16 18.62 -9.98 -27.71
CA ILE A 16 17.65 -10.87 -27.03
C ILE A 16 17.76 -10.79 -25.49
N GLY A 17 18.86 -10.26 -24.93
CA GLY A 17 18.92 -9.90 -23.50
C GLY A 17 18.46 -8.44 -23.34
N CYS A 18 17.42 -8.09 -22.59
CA CYS A 18 16.99 -8.61 -21.30
C CYS A 18 15.45 -8.69 -21.26
N GLU A 19 14.90 -9.86 -20.99
CA GLU A 19 13.56 -9.96 -20.43
C GLU A 19 13.66 -9.53 -18.96
N GLN A 20 13.30 -8.28 -18.67
CA GLN A 20 13.28 -7.79 -17.29
C GLN A 20 12.15 -8.52 -16.56
N ASN A 21 12.52 -9.53 -15.80
CA ASN A 21 11.62 -10.20 -14.88
C ASN A 21 11.36 -9.22 -13.73
N ILE A 22 10.44 -8.27 -13.92
CA ILE A 22 10.05 -7.31 -12.88
C ILE A 22 9.33 -8.14 -11.83
N PRO A 23 9.91 -8.37 -10.65
CA PRO A 23 9.16 -9.00 -9.59
C PRO A 23 7.99 -8.06 -9.26
N LEU A 24 6.75 -8.55 -9.34
CA LEU A 24 5.54 -7.82 -8.94
C LEU A 24 5.49 -7.67 -7.41
N VAL A 25 6.59 -7.21 -6.81
CA VAL A 25 6.62 -6.84 -5.40
C VAL A 25 5.98 -5.46 -5.34
N PRO A 26 4.96 -5.25 -4.50
CA PRO A 26 4.43 -3.93 -4.25
C PRO A 26 5.58 -2.97 -3.95
N TYR A 27 5.54 -1.77 -4.53
CA TYR A 27 6.49 -0.73 -4.19
C TYR A 27 6.43 -0.53 -2.67
N ASP A 28 7.57 -0.71 -2.01
CA ASP A 28 7.76 -0.53 -0.58
C ASP A 28 8.80 0.57 -0.41
N SER A 29 8.33 1.75 -0.04
CA SER A 29 9.14 2.93 0.24
C SER A 29 10.03 2.76 1.47
N GLY A 30 9.76 1.75 2.32
CA GLY A 30 10.36 1.58 3.63
C GLY A 30 9.92 2.62 4.66
N LEU A 31 8.99 3.51 4.29
CA LEU A 31 8.42 4.50 5.18
C LEU A 31 7.18 3.92 5.88
N PRO A 32 6.92 4.27 7.15
CA PRO A 32 5.64 3.96 7.75
C PRO A 32 4.52 4.65 6.97
N PRO A 33 3.31 4.06 6.90
CA PRO A 33 2.18 4.71 6.24
C PRO A 33 1.84 6.04 6.91
N ALA A 34 1.35 7.02 6.14
CA ALA A 34 0.77 8.23 6.69
C ALA A 34 -0.26 7.94 7.79
N VAL A 35 -0.45 8.87 8.71
CA VAL A 35 -1.53 8.77 9.70
C VAL A 35 -2.87 9.22 9.08
N PRO A 36 -4.01 8.64 9.49
CA PRO A 36 -5.31 9.11 9.04
C PRO A 36 -5.56 10.56 9.44
N GLU A 37 -6.06 11.37 8.51
CA GLU A 37 -6.34 12.79 8.75
C GLU A 37 -7.83 13.07 8.96
N ASN A 38 -8.16 14.20 9.60
CA ASN A 38 -9.53 14.69 9.77
C ASN A 38 -10.49 13.65 10.40
N ILE A 39 -10.00 12.93 11.42
CA ILE A 39 -10.80 12.00 12.20
C ILE A 39 -11.90 12.79 12.92
N ARG A 40 -13.16 12.47 12.62
CA ARG A 40 -14.33 13.16 13.17
C ARG A 40 -15.50 12.22 13.39
N ILE A 41 -16.32 12.55 14.38
CA ILE A 41 -17.61 11.90 14.61
C ILE A 41 -18.65 12.66 13.80
N THR A 42 -19.39 11.94 12.96
CA THR A 42 -20.48 12.53 12.14
C THR A 42 -21.86 12.26 12.73
N THR A 43 -22.00 11.17 13.49
CA THR A 43 -23.24 10.80 14.19
C THR A 43 -22.89 10.09 15.49
N ALA A 44 -23.61 10.42 16.57
CA ALA A 44 -23.58 9.68 17.82
C ALA A 44 -25.02 9.60 18.36
N SER A 45 -25.66 8.43 18.20
CA SER A 45 -27.06 8.21 18.59
C SER A 45 -27.35 6.71 18.67
N ASP A 46 -28.31 6.30 19.50
CA ASP A 46 -28.82 4.92 19.61
C ASP A 46 -27.73 3.83 19.77
N GLY A 47 -26.68 4.15 20.54
CA GLY A 47 -25.56 3.23 20.76
C GLY A 47 -24.61 3.09 19.56
N VAL A 48 -24.81 3.90 18.52
CA VAL A 48 -24.00 3.94 17.30
C VAL A 48 -23.17 5.23 17.25
N VAL A 49 -21.91 5.09 16.89
CA VAL A 49 -21.01 6.21 16.60
C VAL A 49 -20.46 6.03 15.18
N ILE A 50 -20.66 7.01 14.32
CA ILE A 50 -20.12 7.02 12.96
C ILE A 50 -18.88 7.91 12.94
N VAL A 51 -17.72 7.27 12.82
CA VAL A 51 -16.42 7.93 12.69
C VAL A 51 -16.03 7.97 11.20
N ARG A 52 -15.58 9.13 10.72
CA ARG A 52 -15.02 9.32 9.38
C ARG A 52 -13.66 9.97 9.47
N TRP A 53 -12.80 9.65 8.52
CA TRP A 53 -11.49 10.27 8.32
C TRP A 53 -11.25 10.39 6.81
N TRP A 54 -10.22 11.14 6.42
CA TRP A 54 -9.73 11.14 5.05
C TRP A 54 -8.83 9.94 4.82
N GLU A 55 -8.95 9.34 3.64
CA GLU A 55 -8.08 8.26 3.22
C GLU A 55 -6.63 8.74 3.15
N ASN A 56 -5.70 7.86 3.54
CA ASN A 56 -4.28 8.14 3.44
C ASN A 56 -3.86 8.34 1.99
N ILE A 57 -3.00 9.33 1.74
CA ILE A 57 -2.48 9.63 0.39
C ILE A 57 -1.44 8.58 -0.04
N ASP A 58 -0.76 7.93 0.91
CA ASP A 58 0.21 6.88 0.60
C ASP A 58 -0.48 5.61 0.10
N PRO A 59 0.02 4.99 -0.99
CA PRO A 59 -0.53 3.74 -1.51
C PRO A 59 -0.19 2.53 -0.63
N GLU A 60 0.74 2.67 0.31
CA GLU A 60 1.35 1.56 1.05
C GLU A 60 0.68 1.32 2.41
N TYR A 61 -0.60 0.92 2.42
CA TYR A 61 -1.23 0.40 3.62
C TYR A 61 -2.35 -0.60 3.29
N SER A 62 -2.55 -1.61 4.14
CA SER A 62 -3.58 -2.63 3.92
C SER A 62 -4.85 -2.42 4.74
N TYR A 63 -4.74 -1.79 5.92
CA TYR A 63 -5.84 -1.65 6.87
C TYR A 63 -5.58 -0.55 7.90
N TYR A 64 -6.65 -0.18 8.60
CA TYR A 64 -6.63 0.65 9.80
C TYR A 64 -6.92 -0.20 11.04
N ASN A 65 -6.24 0.10 12.15
CA ASN A 65 -6.62 -0.40 13.47
C ASN A 65 -7.39 0.69 14.21
N LEU A 66 -8.63 0.38 14.61
CA LEU A 66 -9.47 1.27 15.40
C LEU A 66 -9.31 0.93 16.89
N TYR A 67 -8.99 1.92 17.69
CA TYR A 67 -8.88 1.83 19.15
C TYR A 67 -9.91 2.75 19.81
N ARG A 68 -10.38 2.36 20.99
CA ARG A 68 -11.40 3.11 21.75
C ARG A 68 -11.08 3.12 23.24
N GLY A 69 -11.25 4.28 23.88
CA GLY A 69 -11.28 4.45 25.32
C GLY A 69 -12.67 4.94 25.78
N VAL A 70 -12.99 4.75 27.05
CA VAL A 70 -14.16 5.34 27.71
C VAL A 70 -13.64 6.30 28.76
N ASN A 71 -13.90 7.60 28.58
CA ASN A 71 -13.40 8.67 29.45
C ASN A 71 -11.87 8.74 29.58
N ASP A 72 -11.14 8.14 28.64
CA ASP A 72 -9.68 8.07 28.63
C ASP A 72 -9.17 8.17 27.18
N SER A 73 -8.20 9.04 26.96
CA SER A 73 -7.53 9.24 25.65
C SER A 73 -6.16 8.59 25.57
N VAL A 74 -5.66 8.03 26.68
CA VAL A 74 -4.35 7.39 26.83
C VAL A 74 -4.51 5.87 26.86
N ASN A 75 -5.40 5.34 27.71
CA ASN A 75 -5.63 3.90 27.80
C ASN A 75 -6.71 3.47 26.80
N LEU A 76 -6.28 3.21 25.57
CA LEU A 76 -7.15 2.76 24.49
C LEU A 76 -7.14 1.23 24.36
N THR A 77 -8.31 0.65 24.14
CA THR A 77 -8.46 -0.78 23.85
C THR A 77 -8.63 -0.97 22.35
N PHE A 78 -7.98 -2.00 21.78
CA PHE A 78 -8.23 -2.39 20.39
C PHE A 78 -9.71 -2.74 20.20
N TYR A 79 -10.33 -2.13 19.19
CA TYR A 79 -11.73 -2.34 18.89
C TYR A 79 -11.91 -3.18 17.63
N LYS A 80 -11.30 -2.77 16.50
CA LYS A 80 -11.51 -3.47 15.22
C LYS A 80 -10.42 -3.15 14.18
N LYS A 81 -10.12 -4.14 13.32
CA LYS A 81 -9.35 -3.94 12.08
C LYS A 81 -10.28 -3.65 10.90
N LEU A 82 -9.97 -2.62 10.13
CA LEU A 82 -10.76 -2.16 8.98
C LEU A 82 -9.88 -2.23 7.73
N PHE A 83 -10.19 -3.12 6.80
CA PHE A 83 -9.48 -3.21 5.53
C PHE A 83 -9.86 -2.04 4.63
N SER A 84 -8.88 -1.42 3.98
CA SER A 84 -9.20 -0.47 2.91
C SER A 84 -9.77 -1.27 1.74
N THR A 85 -10.99 -0.95 1.31
CA THR A 85 -11.51 -1.47 0.06
C THR A 85 -10.94 -0.63 -1.06
N PHE A 86 -9.74 -0.98 -1.53
CA PHE A 86 -9.28 -0.54 -2.84
C PHE A 86 -10.25 -1.15 -3.87
N LEU A 87 -11.15 -0.34 -4.43
CA LEU A 87 -11.94 -0.68 -5.62
C LEU A 87 -11.35 0.05 -6.82
#